data_AF-A0A7J2UV51-F1
#
_entry.id   AF-A0A7J2UV51-F1
#
_cell.length_a   1.000
_cell.length_b   1.000
_cell.length_c   1.000
_cell.angle_alpha   90.00
_cell.angle_beta   90.00
_cell.angle_gamma   90.00
#
_symmetry.space_group_name_H-M   'P 1'
#
loop_
_entity.id
_entity.type
_entity.pdbx_description
1 polymer ?
#
loop_
_entity_poly.entity_id
_entity_poly.type
_entity_poly.pdbx_seq_one_letter_code
_entity_poly.pdbx_strand_id
1 'polypeptide(L)'
;MGGVYSDITALLAYREELGKDEYVKNGLEESYDQYILEKRPSLCKVRQLVESIDYPNIYQPLDFFDEVSELRLHFVEPDTKKHWDYNRPTMELTLKGDGKGGSLSFRYDPERFDNWERPSGLGRDALMYAIFITRGYEPVSLFDASNHIQEPDPYMTSPHHSIRSFWHTVRSGKVIPFEIRICAYTKTDRRIYDIDLTRNRLLPDFRNGKVAAKNVVNQPVLDTMYFDRIWAGSNLPPLNKNIFMLLFHSNGITPQEVSVVFGININMAKNHLKSLESRGYAKADKNGNLFKAATEDFKKITEDISFS
;
A
#
# COMPACT_ATOMS: atom_id res chain seq x y z
N MET A 1 24.19 -5.64 7.19
CA MET A 1 23.11 -5.41 6.22
C MET A 1 22.83 -6.64 5.33
N GLY A 2 23.64 -7.69 5.33
CA GLY A 2 23.51 -8.82 4.40
C GLY A 2 22.57 -9.96 4.80
N GLY A 3 21.39 -9.68 5.34
CA GLY A 3 20.38 -10.73 5.61
C GLY A 3 19.19 -10.61 4.65
N VAL A 4 18.43 -9.53 4.78
CA VAL A 4 17.22 -9.33 3.95
C VAL A 4 17.58 -9.05 2.49
N TYR A 5 18.65 -8.30 2.20
CA TYR A 5 19.03 -8.05 0.80
C TYR A 5 19.46 -9.34 0.09
N SER A 6 20.18 -10.25 0.75
CA SER A 6 20.50 -11.55 0.15
C SER A 6 19.25 -12.39 -0.11
N ASP A 7 18.28 -12.38 0.80
CA ASP A 7 17.00 -13.07 0.62
C ASP A 7 16.20 -12.46 -0.55
N ILE A 8 16.27 -11.14 -0.75
CA ILE A 8 15.67 -10.42 -1.88
C ILE A 8 16.38 -10.79 -3.20
N THR A 9 17.71 -10.79 -3.23
CA THR A 9 18.49 -11.17 -4.42
C THR A 9 18.23 -12.62 -4.82
N ALA A 10 18.00 -13.52 -3.84
CA ALA A 10 17.66 -14.91 -4.10
C ALA A 10 16.37 -15.07 -4.91
N LEU A 11 15.43 -14.11 -4.86
CA LEU A 11 14.21 -14.16 -5.65
C LEU A 11 14.45 -14.05 -7.17
N LEU A 12 15.58 -13.48 -7.58
CA LEU A 12 15.97 -13.49 -9.00
C LEU A 12 16.19 -14.91 -9.52
N ALA A 13 16.53 -15.88 -8.66
CA ALA A 13 16.71 -17.28 -9.04
C ALA A 13 15.42 -17.93 -9.54
N TYR A 14 14.23 -17.41 -9.18
CA TYR A 14 12.97 -17.89 -9.74
C TYR A 14 12.81 -17.59 -11.24
N ARG A 15 13.63 -16.71 -11.80
CA ARG A 15 13.80 -16.53 -13.25
C ARG A 15 15.27 -16.74 -13.61
N GLU A 16 15.66 -18.01 -13.81
CA GLU A 16 17.06 -18.44 -13.95
C GLU A 16 17.88 -17.61 -14.96
N GLU A 17 17.26 -17.21 -16.07
CA GLU A 17 17.90 -16.36 -17.09
C GLU A 17 18.21 -14.94 -16.57
N LEU A 18 17.29 -14.34 -15.82
CA LEU A 18 17.46 -12.99 -15.25
C LEU A 18 18.37 -12.99 -14.02
N GLY A 19 18.38 -14.06 -13.23
CA GLY A 19 19.29 -14.21 -12.09
C GLY A 19 20.78 -14.23 -12.46
N LYS A 20 21.09 -14.44 -13.74
CA LYS A 20 22.45 -14.40 -14.29
C LYS A 20 22.79 -13.06 -14.97
N ASP A 21 21.81 -12.19 -15.19
CA ASP A 21 21.98 -10.90 -15.85
C ASP A 21 22.47 -9.83 -14.85
N GLU A 22 23.69 -9.33 -15.04
CA GLU A 22 24.28 -8.27 -14.20
C GLU A 22 23.50 -6.95 -14.32
N TYR A 23 22.87 -6.66 -15.46
CA TYR A 23 22.01 -5.49 -15.61
C TYR A 23 20.83 -5.53 -14.63
N VAL A 24 20.20 -6.71 -14.50
CA VAL A 24 19.09 -6.95 -13.58
C VAL A 24 19.53 -6.82 -12.12
N LYS A 25 20.69 -7.40 -11.77
CA LYS A 25 21.22 -7.31 -10.40
C LYS A 25 21.54 -5.87 -10.00
N ASN A 26 22.21 -5.12 -10.88
CA ASN A 26 22.53 -3.72 -10.64
C ASN A 26 21.25 -2.88 -10.50
N GLY A 27 20.26 -3.11 -11.38
CA GLY A 27 18.97 -2.41 -11.28
C GLY A 27 18.22 -2.72 -9.97
N LEU A 28 18.28 -3.97 -9.49
CA LEU A 28 17.73 -4.35 -8.19
C LEU A 28 18.46 -3.65 -7.04
N GLU A 29 19.80 -3.63 -7.06
CA GLU A 29 20.62 -2.94 -6.07
C GLU A 29 20.29 -1.45 -6.00
N GLU A 30 20.29 -0.76 -7.14
CA GLU A 30 19.94 0.66 -7.23
C GLU A 30 18.52 0.95 -6.72
N SER A 31 17.55 0.13 -7.11
CA SER A 31 16.15 0.28 -6.68
C SER A 31 16.00 0.06 -5.17
N TYR A 32 16.71 -0.93 -4.62
CA TYR A 32 16.72 -1.22 -3.19
C TYR A 32 17.40 -0.10 -2.40
N ASP A 33 18.54 0.40 -2.87
CA ASP A 33 19.25 1.51 -2.22
C ASP A 33 18.42 2.78 -2.19
N GLN A 34 17.77 3.12 -3.32
CA GLN A 34 16.82 4.23 -3.37
C GLN A 34 15.69 4.06 -2.34
N TYR A 35 15.11 2.87 -2.23
CA TYR A 35 14.07 2.56 -1.25
C TYR A 35 14.56 2.72 0.20
N ILE A 36 15.76 2.22 0.50
CA ILE A 36 16.35 2.28 1.84
C ILE A 36 16.70 3.72 2.24
N LEU A 37 17.11 4.57 1.29
CA LEU A 37 17.44 5.98 1.54
C LEU A 37 16.22 6.82 1.94
N GLU A 38 15.01 6.45 1.51
CA GLU A 38 13.76 7.12 1.90
C GLU A 38 13.39 6.82 3.36
N LYS A 39 14.13 7.39 4.32
CA LYS A 39 13.95 7.19 5.78
C LYS A 39 12.54 7.54 6.27
N ARG A 40 11.57 6.63 6.07
CA ARG A 40 10.20 6.74 6.56
C ARG A 40 10.14 6.34 8.03
N PRO A 41 9.46 7.13 8.88
CA PRO A 41 9.23 6.73 10.27
C PRO A 41 8.37 5.46 10.32
N SER A 42 8.60 4.61 11.32
CA SER A 42 7.78 3.43 11.59
C SER A 42 6.70 3.74 12.62
N LEU A 43 5.51 3.14 12.49
CA LEU A 43 4.50 3.10 13.54
C LEU A 43 4.73 1.94 14.52
N CYS A 44 5.18 0.79 14.03
CA CYS A 44 5.48 -0.39 14.85
C CYS A 44 6.35 -1.38 14.06
N LYS A 45 6.95 -2.33 14.79
CA LYS A 45 7.57 -3.51 14.17
C LYS A 45 6.48 -4.50 13.79
N VAL A 46 6.72 -5.24 12.73
CA VAL A 46 5.86 -6.32 12.25
C VAL A 46 6.63 -7.62 12.42
N ARG A 47 6.03 -8.59 13.11
CA ARG A 47 6.45 -10.00 13.06
C ARG A 47 5.48 -10.73 12.16
N GLN A 48 5.98 -11.70 11.41
CA GLN A 48 5.20 -12.34 10.37
C GLN A 48 5.31 -13.85 10.47
N LEU A 49 4.14 -14.50 10.51
CA LEU A 49 4.02 -15.93 10.59
C LEU A 49 3.42 -16.45 9.29
N VAL A 50 4.13 -17.34 8.61
CA VAL A 50 3.63 -18.06 7.43
C VAL A 50 3.38 -19.49 7.85
N GLU A 51 2.16 -19.98 7.63
CA GLU A 51 1.75 -21.34 8.06
C GLU A 51 2.07 -21.61 9.55
N SER A 52 1.83 -20.61 10.41
CA SER A 52 2.13 -20.64 11.85
C SER A 52 3.62 -20.72 12.25
N ILE A 53 4.54 -20.59 11.30
CA ILE A 53 5.99 -20.53 11.56
C ILE A 53 6.45 -19.07 11.46
N ASP A 54 7.21 -18.60 12.45
CA ASP A 54 7.75 -17.24 12.49
C ASP A 54 8.96 -17.10 11.58
N TYR A 55 8.92 -16.11 10.68
CA TYR A 55 10.00 -15.82 9.75
C TYR A 55 10.55 -14.41 9.96
N PRO A 56 11.88 -14.23 9.92
CA PRO A 56 12.52 -12.92 9.93
C PRO A 56 12.06 -11.95 8.85
N ASN A 57 11.60 -12.41 7.68
CA ASN A 57 11.06 -11.60 6.59
C ASN A 57 10.25 -12.49 5.63
N ILE A 58 9.44 -11.89 4.75
CA ILE A 58 8.50 -12.63 3.90
C ILE A 58 9.16 -13.40 2.76
N TYR A 59 10.45 -13.13 2.50
CA TYR A 59 11.18 -13.73 1.40
C TYR A 59 11.68 -15.13 1.75
N GLN A 60 12.15 -15.35 2.99
CA GLN A 60 12.61 -16.67 3.46
C GLN A 60 11.58 -17.81 3.29
N PRO A 61 10.30 -17.66 3.65
CA PRO A 61 9.32 -18.72 3.49
C PRO A 61 9.05 -19.10 2.02
N LEU A 62 9.44 -18.28 1.04
CA LEU A 62 9.22 -18.58 -0.38
C LEU A 62 9.95 -19.86 -0.82
N ASP A 63 11.09 -20.19 -0.22
CA ASP A 63 11.85 -21.40 -0.56
C ASP A 63 11.23 -22.70 -0.02
N PHE A 64 10.33 -22.59 0.96
CA PHE A 64 9.74 -23.74 1.64
C PHE A 64 8.30 -24.04 1.18
N PHE A 65 7.61 -23.04 0.63
CA PHE A 65 6.18 -23.15 0.31
C PHE A 65 5.89 -22.68 -1.11
N ASP A 66 5.39 -23.60 -1.95
CA ASP A 66 4.87 -23.28 -3.28
C ASP A 66 3.59 -22.45 -3.24
N GLU A 67 2.74 -22.72 -2.24
CA GLU A 67 1.53 -21.97 -1.95
C GLU A 67 1.42 -21.66 -0.46
N VAL A 68 0.78 -20.54 -0.14
CA VAL A 68 0.45 -20.15 1.24
C VAL A 68 -1.06 -20.09 1.41
N SER A 69 -1.54 -20.75 2.46
CA SER A 69 -2.90 -20.74 2.94
C SER A 69 -3.13 -19.67 4.00
N GLU A 70 -2.10 -19.27 4.75
CA GLU A 70 -2.20 -18.26 5.81
C GLU A 70 -0.92 -17.45 6.03
N LEU A 71 -1.08 -16.12 6.11
CA LEU A 71 -0.08 -15.18 6.60
C LEU A 71 -0.68 -14.40 7.78
N ARG A 72 0.02 -14.37 8.93
CA ARG A 72 -0.34 -13.51 10.06
C ARG A 72 0.72 -12.43 10.24
N LEU A 73 0.27 -11.19 10.42
CA LEU A 73 1.09 -10.03 10.72
C LEU A 73 0.80 -9.57 12.14
N HIS A 74 1.78 -9.67 13.02
CA HIS A 74 1.72 -9.23 14.40
C HIS A 74 2.41 -7.88 14.53
N PHE A 75 1.66 -6.87 14.96
CA PHE A 75 2.15 -5.52 15.17
C PHE A 75 2.63 -5.38 16.62
N VAL A 76 3.93 -5.21 16.80
CA VAL A 76 4.61 -5.19 18.11
C VAL A 76 5.34 -3.88 18.32
N GLU A 77 5.51 -3.49 19.59
CA GLU A 77 6.12 -2.20 19.99
C GLU A 77 5.54 -0.97 19.25
N PRO A 78 4.21 -0.79 19.23
CA PRO A 78 3.59 0.39 18.66
C PRO A 78 4.04 1.72 19.29
N ASP A 79 4.34 2.69 18.44
CA ASP A 79 4.73 4.05 18.81
C ASP A 79 3.50 4.93 19.05
N THR A 80 3.18 5.20 20.32
CA THR A 80 2.03 6.04 20.70
C THR A 80 2.27 7.52 20.60
N LYS A 81 3.51 7.95 20.39
CA LYS A 81 3.80 9.38 20.22
C LYS A 81 3.47 9.85 18.82
N LYS A 82 3.15 8.93 17.91
CA LYS A 82 2.78 9.22 16.52
C LYS A 82 1.28 9.28 16.33
N HIS A 83 0.87 10.02 15.31
CA HIS A 83 -0.52 10.07 14.86
C HIS A 83 -0.94 8.75 14.20
N TRP A 84 -2.06 8.20 14.66
CA TRP A 84 -2.69 6.97 14.14
C TRP A 84 -4.01 7.27 13.41
N ASP A 85 -4.29 8.52 13.07
CA ASP A 85 -5.61 8.98 12.59
C ASP A 85 -6.15 8.19 11.37
N TYR A 86 -5.24 7.69 10.51
CA TYR A 86 -5.57 6.88 9.33
C TYR A 86 -5.07 5.44 9.40
N ASN A 87 -4.50 5.01 10.53
CA ASN A 87 -4.08 3.64 10.76
C ASN A 87 -4.84 3.06 11.95
N ARG A 88 -5.58 1.97 11.73
CA ARG A 88 -6.31 1.32 12.83
C ARG A 88 -5.30 0.69 13.81
N PRO A 89 -5.37 1.00 15.12
CA PRO A 89 -4.57 0.34 16.14
C PRO A 89 -4.90 -1.17 16.16
N THR A 90 -3.99 -1.97 15.62
CA THR A 90 -4.18 -3.40 15.36
C THR A 90 -3.02 -4.16 15.97
N MET A 91 -3.31 -5.26 16.67
CA MET A 91 -2.32 -6.18 17.22
C MET A 91 -1.97 -7.27 16.22
N GLU A 92 -2.97 -7.77 15.50
CA GLU A 92 -2.81 -8.89 14.56
C GLU A 92 -3.71 -8.70 13.34
N LEU A 93 -3.17 -9.02 12.17
CA LEU A 93 -3.90 -9.17 10.92
C LEU A 93 -3.63 -10.56 10.34
N THR A 94 -4.67 -11.37 10.21
CA THR A 94 -4.61 -12.71 9.60
C THR A 94 -5.18 -12.64 8.18
N LEU A 95 -4.42 -13.12 7.20
CA LEU A 95 -4.75 -13.16 5.78
C LEU A 95 -4.79 -14.61 5.29
N LYS A 96 -5.94 -15.07 4.78
CA LYS A 96 -6.14 -16.45 4.31
C LYS A 96 -6.13 -16.57 2.79
N GLY A 97 -5.80 -17.76 2.28
CA GLY A 97 -5.68 -18.07 0.87
C GLY A 97 -6.93 -17.78 0.02
N ASP A 98 -8.12 -17.64 0.62
CA ASP A 98 -9.39 -17.34 -0.04
C ASP A 98 -9.73 -15.84 -0.10
N GLY A 99 -8.82 -14.95 0.31
CA GLY A 99 -9.04 -13.50 0.29
C GLY A 99 -9.81 -12.96 1.50
N LYS A 100 -10.05 -13.81 2.50
CA LYS A 100 -10.67 -13.44 3.78
C LYS A 100 -9.66 -13.46 4.90
N GLY A 101 -10.00 -12.82 6.00
CA GLY A 101 -9.11 -12.72 7.13
C GLY A 101 -9.80 -12.33 8.41
N GLY A 102 -8.97 -12.03 9.40
CA GLY A 102 -9.40 -11.47 10.67
C GLY A 102 -8.43 -10.38 11.12
N SER A 103 -8.93 -9.42 11.89
CA SER A 103 -8.07 -8.49 12.59
C SER A 103 -8.40 -8.46 14.07
N LEU A 104 -7.36 -8.32 14.88
CA LEU A 104 -7.44 -8.13 16.31
C LEU A 104 -7.02 -6.69 16.63
N SER A 105 -7.96 -5.83 16.98
CA SER A 105 -7.70 -4.43 17.31
C SER A 105 -7.70 -4.17 18.81
N PHE A 106 -6.94 -3.16 19.23
CA PHE A 106 -6.96 -2.62 20.60
C PHE A 106 -7.59 -1.22 20.60
N ARG A 107 -7.98 -0.73 21.79
CA ARG A 107 -8.47 0.65 21.95
C ARG A 107 -7.27 1.58 22.12
N TYR A 108 -7.25 2.66 21.34
CA TYR A 108 -6.29 3.74 21.45
C TYR A 108 -7.07 5.05 21.66
N ASP A 109 -6.66 5.81 22.65
CA ASP A 109 -7.19 7.15 22.93
C ASP A 109 -5.99 8.12 22.98
N PRO A 110 -5.82 8.99 21.97
CA PRO A 110 -4.70 9.93 21.90
C PRO A 110 -4.74 11.03 22.97
N GLU A 111 -5.85 11.19 23.70
CA GLU A 111 -6.04 12.25 24.70
C GLU A 111 -5.79 11.78 26.15
N ARG A 112 -5.58 10.48 26.37
CA ARG A 112 -5.33 9.90 27.70
C ARG A 112 -3.83 9.76 27.99
N PHE A 113 -3.40 10.21 29.18
CA PHE A 113 -2.01 10.10 29.65
C PHE A 113 -1.50 8.65 29.68
N ASP A 114 -2.38 7.72 30.07
CA ASP A 114 -2.15 6.29 29.97
C ASP A 114 -2.62 5.83 28.58
N ASN A 115 -1.77 6.04 27.56
CA ASN A 115 -2.05 5.77 26.13
C ASN A 115 -2.41 4.30 25.79
N TRP A 116 -2.59 3.44 26.81
CA TRP A 116 -2.70 2.00 26.73
C TRP A 116 -3.59 1.46 27.86
N GLU A 117 -4.85 1.15 27.59
CA GLU A 117 -5.55 0.15 28.39
C GLU A 117 -5.23 -1.24 27.79
N ARG A 118 -4.59 -2.13 28.57
CA ARG A 118 -4.59 -3.56 28.24
C ARG A 118 -6.06 -3.98 28.07
N PRO A 119 -6.44 -4.62 26.96
CA PRO A 119 -7.82 -4.61 26.52
C PRO A 119 -8.70 -5.47 27.44
N SER A 120 -9.49 -4.81 28.28
CA SER A 120 -10.83 -5.31 28.57
C SER A 120 -11.68 -5.13 27.31
N GLY A 121 -11.67 -6.14 26.43
CA GLY A 121 -12.45 -6.17 25.19
C GLY A 121 -11.62 -6.02 23.92
N LEU A 122 -10.95 -7.10 23.51
CA LEU A 122 -10.35 -7.21 22.18
C LEU A 122 -11.44 -7.18 21.10
N GLY A 123 -11.35 -6.28 20.14
CA GLY A 123 -12.21 -6.26 18.96
C GLY A 123 -11.71 -7.27 17.94
N ARG A 124 -12.55 -8.24 17.55
CA ARG A 124 -12.28 -9.19 16.47
C ARG A 124 -13.19 -8.91 15.29
N ASP A 125 -12.61 -8.53 14.17
CA ASP A 125 -13.36 -8.27 12.94
C ASP A 125 -12.99 -9.28 11.86
N ALA A 126 -14.02 -9.89 11.25
CA ALA A 126 -13.85 -10.59 9.98
C ALA A 126 -13.70 -9.56 8.85
N LEU A 127 -12.78 -9.83 7.92
CA LEU A 127 -12.46 -8.91 6.83
C LEU A 127 -12.31 -9.64 5.50
N MET A 128 -12.61 -8.93 4.42
CA MET A 128 -12.04 -9.20 3.10
C MET A 128 -10.80 -8.32 2.93
N TYR A 129 -9.89 -8.69 2.05
CA TYR A 129 -8.74 -7.83 1.79
C TYR A 129 -8.28 -7.85 0.34
N ALA A 130 -7.48 -6.85 -0.01
CA ALA A 130 -6.68 -6.80 -1.22
C ALA A 130 -5.25 -6.38 -0.85
N ILE A 131 -4.27 -7.00 -1.50
CA ILE A 131 -2.86 -6.68 -1.37
C ILE A 131 -2.41 -5.99 -2.65
N PHE A 132 -1.70 -4.87 -2.50
CA PHE A 132 -1.11 -4.10 -3.58
C PHE A 132 0.38 -4.02 -3.35
N ILE A 133 1.19 -4.26 -4.38
CA ILE A 133 2.61 -3.94 -4.35
C ILE A 133 2.71 -2.44 -4.64
N THR A 134 3.10 -1.66 -3.64
CA THR A 134 3.18 -0.19 -3.78
C THR A 134 4.56 0.25 -4.21
N ARG A 135 5.59 -0.55 -3.92
CA ARG A 135 6.97 -0.37 -4.39
C ARG A 135 7.64 -1.72 -4.53
N GLY A 136 8.41 -1.88 -5.59
CA GLY A 136 9.20 -3.07 -5.84
C GLY A 136 10.12 -2.87 -7.03
N TYR A 137 10.74 -3.96 -7.44
CA TYR A 137 11.57 -4.04 -8.63
C TYR A 137 10.97 -5.06 -9.59
N GLU A 138 10.76 -4.68 -10.85
CA GLU A 138 10.35 -5.59 -11.93
C GLU A 138 11.60 -6.00 -12.73
N PRO A 139 12.03 -7.27 -12.63
CA PRO A 139 13.20 -7.74 -13.37
C PRO A 139 12.93 -7.76 -14.88
N VAL A 140 13.64 -6.92 -15.64
CA VAL A 140 13.59 -6.86 -17.11
C VAL A 140 15.00 -7.09 -17.65
N SER A 141 15.16 -8.02 -18.59
CA SER A 141 16.47 -8.29 -19.20
C SER A 141 16.98 -7.07 -19.97
N LEU A 142 18.30 -6.93 -20.11
CA LEU A 142 18.88 -5.86 -20.93
C LEU A 142 18.33 -5.88 -22.38
N PHE A 143 18.09 -7.07 -22.93
CA PHE A 143 17.55 -7.25 -24.27
C PHE A 143 16.12 -6.73 -24.39
N ASP A 144 15.26 -7.04 -23.41
CA ASP A 144 13.88 -6.56 -23.40
C ASP A 144 13.81 -5.05 -23.14
N ALA A 145 14.64 -4.54 -22.21
CA ALA A 145 14.75 -3.11 -21.92
C ALA A 145 15.16 -2.31 -23.16
N SER A 146 16.07 -2.85 -23.98
CA SER A 146 16.50 -2.19 -25.22
C SER A 146 15.42 -2.15 -26.32
N ASN A 147 14.42 -3.04 -26.25
CA ASN A 147 13.32 -3.14 -27.20
C ASN A 147 12.06 -2.38 -26.74
N HIS A 148 11.98 -1.98 -25.47
CA HIS A 148 10.86 -1.23 -24.90
C HIS A 148 11.23 0.25 -24.71
N ILE A 149 10.55 1.14 -25.44
CA ILE A 149 10.67 2.61 -25.28
C ILE A 149 9.99 3.09 -23.99
N GLN A 150 9.13 2.27 -23.39
CA GLN A 150 8.49 2.56 -22.11
C GLN A 150 9.32 1.96 -20.98
N GLU A 151 9.79 2.82 -20.08
CA GLU A 151 10.28 2.39 -18.77
C GLU A 151 9.19 1.51 -18.11
N PRO A 152 9.56 0.35 -17.53
CA PRO A 152 8.60 -0.48 -16.80
C PRO A 152 7.89 0.38 -15.76
N ASP A 153 6.56 0.29 -15.70
CA ASP A 153 5.77 1.06 -14.74
C ASP A 153 6.22 0.66 -13.33
N PRO A 154 6.88 1.54 -12.57
CA PRO A 154 7.44 1.16 -11.27
C PRO A 154 6.34 0.81 -10.24
N TYR A 155 5.07 0.98 -10.61
CA TYR A 155 3.90 0.91 -9.75
C TYR A 155 2.79 0.04 -10.34
N MET A 156 3.14 -1.11 -10.90
CA MET A 156 2.18 -2.20 -11.05
C MET A 156 1.68 -2.65 -9.67
N THR A 157 0.37 -2.76 -9.52
CA THR A 157 -0.22 -4.11 -9.56
C THR A 157 -1.73 -4.01 -9.48
N SER A 158 -2.38 -4.71 -10.41
CA SER A 158 -3.74 -5.17 -10.20
C SER A 158 -3.88 -5.77 -8.79
N PRO A 159 -4.99 -5.51 -8.08
CA PRO A 159 -5.17 -5.99 -6.72
C PRO A 159 -4.99 -7.52 -6.63
N HIS A 160 -4.13 -7.98 -5.72
CA HIS A 160 -4.12 -9.37 -5.31
C HIS A 160 -5.24 -9.59 -4.29
N HIS A 161 -6.30 -10.24 -4.72
CA HIS A 161 -7.46 -10.53 -3.87
C HIS A 161 -7.25 -11.69 -2.90
N SER A 162 -6.07 -12.29 -2.85
CA SER A 162 -5.71 -13.31 -1.87
C SER A 162 -4.20 -13.35 -1.63
N ILE A 163 -3.80 -13.92 -0.50
CA ILE A 163 -2.38 -14.13 -0.21
C ILE A 163 -1.77 -15.13 -1.19
N ARG A 164 -2.54 -16.11 -1.65
CA ARG A 164 -2.09 -17.08 -2.67
C ARG A 164 -1.74 -16.39 -3.99
N SER A 165 -2.57 -15.46 -4.45
CA SER A 165 -2.30 -14.70 -5.69
C SER A 165 -1.04 -13.85 -5.55
N PHE A 166 -0.90 -13.12 -4.44
CA PHE A 166 0.31 -12.36 -4.15
C PHE A 166 1.55 -13.26 -4.12
N TRP A 167 1.47 -14.40 -3.40
CA TRP A 167 2.55 -15.38 -3.28
C TRP A 167 3.02 -15.90 -4.64
N HIS A 168 2.08 -16.28 -5.49
CA HIS A 168 2.38 -16.77 -6.83
C HIS A 168 3.05 -15.69 -7.70
N THR A 169 2.61 -14.43 -7.59
CA THR A 169 3.24 -13.32 -8.30
C THR A 169 4.69 -13.11 -7.87
N VAL A 170 4.98 -13.12 -6.58
CA VAL A 170 6.37 -13.01 -6.08
C VAL A 170 7.21 -14.21 -6.52
N ARG A 171 6.70 -15.45 -6.35
CA ARG A 171 7.40 -16.68 -6.76
C ARG A 171 7.62 -16.80 -8.25
N SER A 172 6.80 -16.16 -9.09
CA SER A 172 7.02 -16.13 -10.53
C SER A 172 8.21 -15.26 -10.94
N GLY A 173 8.82 -14.51 -10.00
CA GLY A 173 9.92 -13.60 -10.25
C GLY A 173 9.54 -12.42 -11.16
N LYS A 174 8.24 -12.17 -11.36
CA LYS A 174 7.73 -11.00 -12.11
C LYS A 174 8.01 -9.70 -11.37
N VAL A 175 7.97 -9.73 -10.05
CA VAL A 175 8.18 -8.55 -9.22
C VAL A 175 8.76 -8.95 -7.88
N ILE A 176 9.69 -8.14 -7.40
CA ILE A 176 10.31 -8.23 -6.09
C ILE A 176 9.74 -7.07 -5.25
N PRO A 177 8.77 -7.34 -4.36
CA PRO A 177 8.10 -6.28 -3.61
C PRO A 177 8.98 -5.80 -2.46
N PHE A 178 9.12 -4.49 -2.28
CA PHE A 178 9.75 -3.87 -1.10
C PHE A 178 8.71 -3.36 -0.11
N GLU A 179 7.58 -2.86 -0.64
CA GLU A 179 6.47 -2.31 0.13
C GLU A 179 5.15 -2.84 -0.41
N ILE A 180 4.26 -3.23 0.50
CA ILE A 180 2.89 -3.60 0.17
C ILE A 180 1.90 -2.72 0.93
N ARG A 181 0.74 -2.53 0.32
CA ARG A 181 -0.45 -2.01 0.98
C ARG A 181 -1.47 -3.11 1.09
N ILE A 182 -1.98 -3.32 2.30
CA ILE A 182 -3.11 -4.20 2.56
C ILE A 182 -4.32 -3.32 2.84
N CYS A 183 -5.31 -3.37 1.95
CA CYS A 183 -6.62 -2.78 2.18
C CYS A 183 -7.53 -3.86 2.77
N ALA A 184 -7.94 -3.70 4.03
CA ALA A 184 -8.85 -4.62 4.71
C ALA A 184 -10.24 -3.99 4.84
N TYR A 185 -11.26 -4.70 4.36
CA TYR A 185 -12.65 -4.26 4.33
C TYR A 185 -13.45 -5.08 5.34
N THR A 186 -14.05 -4.38 6.30
CA THR A 186 -15.08 -4.93 7.18
C THR A 186 -16.45 -4.58 6.63
N LYS A 187 -17.53 -4.93 7.34
CA LYS A 187 -18.89 -4.51 6.94
C LYS A 187 -19.10 -2.99 6.95
N THR A 188 -18.33 -2.27 7.77
CA THR A 188 -18.60 -0.85 8.07
C THR A 188 -17.41 0.06 7.85
N ASP A 189 -16.23 -0.49 7.61
CA ASP A 189 -14.97 0.25 7.65
C ASP A 189 -13.94 -0.34 6.68
N ARG A 190 -13.04 0.52 6.18
CA ARG A 190 -11.87 0.15 5.39
C ARG A 190 -10.60 0.59 6.11
N ARG A 191 -9.67 -0.35 6.28
CA ARG A 191 -8.40 -0.15 6.98
C ARG A 191 -7.24 -0.33 6.01
N ILE A 192 -6.21 0.50 6.16
CA ILE A 192 -5.00 0.45 5.33
C ILE A 192 -3.81 0.11 6.21
N TYR A 193 -3.00 -0.84 5.75
CA TYR A 193 -1.72 -1.18 6.34
C TYR A 193 -0.63 -1.11 5.27
N ASP A 194 0.24 -0.10 5.38
CA ASP A 194 1.43 0.01 4.53
C ASP A 194 2.59 -0.71 5.23
N ILE A 195 3.04 -1.83 4.68
CA ILE A 195 4.06 -2.69 5.26
C ILE A 195 5.34 -2.59 4.44
N ASP A 196 6.42 -2.17 5.09
CA ASP A 196 7.78 -2.29 4.58
C ASP A 196 8.25 -3.72 4.83
N LEU A 197 8.35 -4.51 3.76
CA LEU A 197 8.75 -5.91 3.78
C LEU A 197 10.26 -6.08 4.01
N THR A 198 11.04 -5.06 3.69
CA THR A 198 12.51 -5.10 3.83
C THR A 198 12.96 -4.91 5.28
N ARG A 199 12.16 -4.19 6.08
CA ARG A 199 12.45 -3.84 7.47
C ARG A 199 11.41 -4.36 8.47
N ASN A 200 10.42 -5.11 7.99
CA ASN A 200 9.27 -5.64 8.73
C ASN A 200 8.66 -4.61 9.67
N ARG A 201 8.09 -3.56 9.10
CA ARG A 201 7.52 -2.47 9.88
C ARG A 201 6.28 -1.90 9.24
N LEU A 202 5.33 -1.49 10.07
CA LEU A 202 4.18 -0.72 9.65
C LEU A 202 4.64 0.73 9.42
N LEU A 203 4.31 1.26 8.26
CA LEU A 203 4.53 2.65 7.90
C LEU A 203 3.27 3.46 8.20
N PRO A 204 3.41 4.73 8.63
CA PRO A 204 2.27 5.61 8.75
C PRO A 204 1.69 5.92 7.38
N ASP A 205 0.37 6.02 7.33
CA ASP A 205 -0.32 6.64 6.21
C ASP A 205 0.22 8.07 6.01
N PHE A 206 0.43 8.47 4.77
CA PHE A 206 1.03 9.78 4.45
C PHE A 206 0.19 10.96 4.96
N ARG A 207 -1.10 10.73 5.27
CA ARG A 207 -2.06 11.74 5.76
C ARG A 207 -1.97 11.98 7.26
N ASN A 208 -1.39 11.06 8.04
CA ASN A 208 -1.34 11.14 9.50
C ASN A 208 -0.72 12.47 9.97
N GLY A 209 -1.42 13.18 10.86
CA GLY A 209 -0.97 14.47 11.41
C GLY A 209 -0.93 15.64 10.41
N LYS A 210 -1.38 15.46 9.16
CA LYS A 210 -1.30 16.50 8.11
C LYS A 210 -2.66 16.95 7.58
N VAL A 211 -3.70 16.14 7.75
CA VAL A 211 -5.05 16.46 7.30
C VAL A 211 -5.90 16.88 8.48
N ALA A 212 -6.56 18.03 8.39
CA ALA A 212 -7.44 18.51 9.44
C ALA A 212 -8.66 17.60 9.60
N ALA A 213 -9.06 17.28 10.85
CA ALA A 213 -10.18 16.38 11.16
C ALA A 213 -11.48 16.75 10.43
N LYS A 214 -11.78 18.06 10.28
CA LYS A 214 -12.96 18.56 9.56
C LYS A 214 -13.02 18.17 8.08
N ASN A 215 -11.87 17.89 7.48
CA ASN A 215 -11.78 17.55 6.06
C ASN A 215 -11.96 16.05 5.85
N VAL A 216 -11.83 15.21 6.88
CA VAL A 216 -11.87 13.75 6.76
C VAL A 216 -13.28 13.26 6.52
N VAL A 217 -13.42 12.34 5.56
CA VAL A 217 -14.70 11.70 5.22
C VAL A 217 -14.58 10.19 5.33
N ASN A 218 -15.54 9.61 6.06
CA ASN A 218 -15.76 8.18 6.06
C ASN A 218 -16.61 7.81 4.84
N GLN A 219 -15.98 7.14 3.89
CA GLN A 219 -16.64 6.66 2.68
C GLN A 219 -17.34 5.32 2.96
N PRO A 220 -18.50 5.06 2.34
CA PRO A 220 -19.11 3.73 2.38
C PRO A 220 -18.13 2.65 1.88
N VAL A 221 -18.11 1.49 2.54
CA VAL A 221 -17.15 0.41 2.21
C VAL A 221 -17.18 0.03 0.74
N LEU A 222 -18.38 -0.05 0.14
CA LEU A 222 -18.51 -0.41 -1.27
C LEU A 222 -17.82 0.61 -2.20
N ASP A 223 -17.97 1.90 -1.93
CA ASP A 223 -17.31 2.97 -2.69
C ASP A 223 -15.79 2.89 -2.53
N THR A 224 -15.32 2.50 -1.34
CA THR A 224 -13.88 2.31 -1.11
C THR A 224 -13.32 1.12 -1.89
N MET A 225 -14.09 0.05 -2.07
CA MET A 225 -13.69 -1.09 -2.89
C MET A 225 -13.63 -0.71 -4.38
N TYR A 226 -14.59 0.08 -4.87
CA TYR A 226 -14.53 0.62 -6.23
C TYR A 226 -13.35 1.56 -6.42
N PHE A 227 -13.13 2.47 -5.46
CA PHE A 227 -11.97 3.35 -5.47
C PHE A 227 -10.66 2.58 -5.54
N ASP A 228 -10.47 1.54 -4.74
CA ASP A 228 -9.22 0.77 -4.74
C ASP A 228 -8.95 0.07 -6.08
N ARG A 229 -10.00 -0.40 -6.76
CA ARG A 229 -9.88 -0.95 -8.12
C ARG A 229 -9.45 0.12 -9.12
N ILE A 230 -10.07 1.30 -9.09
CA ILE A 230 -9.71 2.43 -9.96
C ILE A 230 -8.29 2.90 -9.67
N TRP A 231 -7.97 3.08 -8.39
CA TRP A 231 -6.67 3.53 -7.90
C TRP A 231 -5.56 2.60 -8.39
N ALA A 232 -5.76 1.29 -8.28
CA ALA A 232 -4.82 0.29 -8.76
C ALA A 232 -4.73 0.21 -10.29
N GLY A 233 -5.87 0.21 -10.99
CA GLY A 233 -5.93 0.15 -12.46
C GLY A 233 -5.55 1.45 -13.17
N SER A 234 -5.42 2.55 -12.43
CA SER A 234 -5.05 3.85 -13.02
C SER A 234 -3.56 3.92 -13.32
N ASN A 235 -3.22 4.34 -14.54
CA ASN A 235 -1.86 4.75 -14.91
C ASN A 235 -1.61 6.21 -14.46
N LEU A 236 -1.66 6.42 -13.14
CA LEU A 236 -1.38 7.69 -12.49
C LEU A 236 0.03 7.63 -11.86
N PRO A 237 0.83 8.72 -11.96
CA PRO A 237 2.08 8.83 -11.22
C PRO A 237 1.85 8.70 -9.69
N PRO A 238 2.86 8.28 -8.91
CA PRO A 238 2.72 8.01 -7.47
C PRO A 238 2.14 9.17 -6.67
N LEU A 239 2.61 10.39 -6.95
CA LEU A 239 2.11 11.58 -6.29
C LEU A 239 0.63 11.82 -6.65
N ASN A 240 0.23 11.62 -7.90
CA ASN A 240 -1.19 11.71 -8.30
C ASN A 240 -2.03 10.62 -7.64
N LYS A 241 -1.54 9.38 -7.54
CA LYS A 241 -2.23 8.29 -6.82
C LYS A 241 -2.46 8.64 -5.35
N ASN A 242 -1.48 9.25 -4.68
CA ASN A 242 -1.63 9.70 -3.31
C ASN A 242 -2.56 10.92 -3.19
N ILE A 243 -2.47 11.90 -4.08
CA ILE A 243 -3.41 13.03 -4.12
C ILE A 243 -4.84 12.54 -4.37
N PHE A 244 -5.02 11.55 -5.24
CA PHE A 244 -6.32 10.95 -5.50
C PHE A 244 -6.90 10.24 -4.26
N MET A 245 -6.07 9.47 -3.53
CA MET A 245 -6.49 8.87 -2.26
C MET A 245 -6.83 9.92 -1.19
N LEU A 246 -6.06 11.01 -1.15
CA LEU A 246 -6.34 12.12 -0.25
C LEU A 246 -7.70 12.77 -0.59
N LEU A 247 -7.97 13.05 -1.87
CA LEU A 247 -9.25 13.60 -2.34
C LEU A 247 -10.43 12.68 -2.00
N PHE A 248 -10.28 11.38 -2.21
CA PHE A 248 -11.34 10.40 -1.96
C PHE A 248 -11.79 10.37 -0.50
N HIS A 249 -10.85 10.51 0.43
CA HIS A 249 -11.14 10.53 1.86
C HIS A 249 -11.36 11.94 2.42
N SER A 250 -11.67 12.91 1.56
CA SER A 250 -11.86 14.30 1.97
C SER A 250 -13.16 14.92 1.47
N ASN A 251 -13.70 15.88 2.22
CA ASN A 251 -14.90 16.67 1.86
C ASN A 251 -14.66 17.69 0.73
N GLY A 252 -13.47 17.67 0.15
CA GLY A 252 -12.95 18.66 -0.76
C GLY A 252 -11.58 19.13 -0.27
N ILE A 253 -10.68 19.41 -1.21
CA ILE A 253 -9.33 19.86 -0.92
C ILE A 253 -8.92 21.00 -1.84
N THR A 254 -8.21 21.96 -1.25
CA THR A 254 -7.58 23.07 -1.96
C THR A 254 -6.16 22.73 -2.41
N PRO A 255 -5.62 23.40 -3.44
CA PRO A 255 -4.21 23.27 -3.82
C PRO A 255 -3.24 23.57 -2.65
N GLN A 256 -3.61 24.48 -1.75
CA GLN A 256 -2.80 24.81 -0.57
C GLN A 256 -2.70 23.63 0.40
N GLU A 257 -3.80 22.92 0.65
CA GLU A 257 -3.78 21.75 1.54
C GLU A 257 -2.96 20.60 0.93
N VAL A 258 -3.08 20.36 -0.38
CA VAL A 258 -2.20 19.39 -1.08
C VAL A 258 -0.73 19.78 -0.94
N SER A 259 -0.41 21.06 -1.14
CA SER A 259 0.96 21.59 -0.99
C SER A 259 1.53 21.30 0.40
N VAL A 260 0.74 21.51 1.45
CA VAL A 260 1.14 21.22 2.84
C VAL A 260 1.31 19.71 3.09
N VAL A 261 0.36 18.88 2.65
CA VAL A 261 0.40 17.43 2.90
C VAL A 261 1.63 16.77 2.25
N PHE A 262 1.94 17.17 1.00
CA PHE A 262 2.99 16.55 0.20
C PHE A 262 4.31 17.34 0.16
N GLY A 263 4.38 18.53 0.76
CA GLY A 263 5.59 19.35 0.77
C GLY A 263 5.99 19.84 -0.63
N ILE A 264 5.02 20.05 -1.52
CA ILE A 264 5.22 20.53 -2.90
C ILE A 264 4.76 21.98 -3.03
N ASN A 265 5.17 22.69 -4.08
CA ASN A 265 4.66 24.05 -4.28
C ASN A 265 3.17 24.06 -4.70
N ILE A 266 2.48 25.16 -4.45
CA ILE A 266 1.03 25.29 -4.73
C ILE A 266 0.67 25.15 -6.21
N ASN A 267 1.55 25.58 -7.12
CA ASN A 267 1.32 25.48 -8.56
C ASN A 267 1.40 24.02 -9.04
N MET A 268 2.35 23.24 -8.51
CA MET A 268 2.45 21.80 -8.73
C MET A 268 1.22 21.09 -8.19
N ALA A 269 0.82 21.39 -6.95
CA ALA A 269 -0.42 20.87 -6.37
C ALA A 269 -1.63 21.13 -7.28
N LYS A 270 -1.79 22.36 -7.78
CA LYS A 270 -2.84 22.73 -8.73
C LYS A 270 -2.76 21.96 -10.03
N ASN A 271 -1.56 21.75 -10.58
CA ASN A 271 -1.36 20.98 -11.80
C ASN A 271 -1.73 19.50 -11.62
N HIS A 272 -1.36 18.89 -10.50
CA HIS A 272 -1.74 17.51 -10.18
C HIS A 272 -3.27 17.38 -10.03
N LEU A 273 -3.92 18.31 -9.33
CA LEU A 273 -5.38 18.34 -9.18
C LEU A 273 -6.10 18.50 -10.53
N LYS A 274 -5.64 19.42 -11.38
CA LYS A 274 -6.17 19.58 -12.75
C LYS A 274 -5.95 18.36 -13.62
N SER A 275 -4.82 17.68 -13.46
CA SER A 275 -4.55 16.41 -14.17
C SER A 275 -5.50 15.29 -13.73
N LEU A 276 -5.92 15.27 -12.46
CA LEU A 276 -6.93 14.31 -11.98
C LEU A 276 -8.32 14.68 -12.51
N GLU A 277 -8.64 15.98 -12.53
CA GLU A 277 -9.89 16.49 -13.11
C GLU A 277 -10.01 16.17 -14.60
N SER A 278 -8.97 16.42 -15.40
CA SER A 278 -8.99 16.15 -16.85
C SER A 278 -9.14 14.66 -17.19
N ARG A 279 -8.81 13.78 -16.24
CA ARG A 279 -8.97 12.32 -16.35
C ARG A 279 -10.28 11.81 -15.73
N GLY A 280 -11.14 12.71 -15.24
CA GLY A 280 -12.44 12.37 -14.66
C GLY A 280 -12.38 11.84 -13.23
N TYR A 281 -11.23 11.89 -12.54
CA TYR A 281 -11.09 11.41 -11.17
C TYR A 281 -11.49 12.45 -10.11
N ALA A 282 -11.50 13.73 -10.50
CA ALA A 282 -11.86 14.84 -9.63
C ALA A 282 -12.81 15.84 -10.33
N LYS A 283 -13.55 16.61 -9.54
CA LYS A 283 -14.37 17.74 -9.99
C LYS A 283 -13.99 18.99 -9.20
N ALA A 284 -13.69 20.08 -9.90
CA ALA A 284 -13.49 21.37 -9.27
C ALA A 284 -14.83 22.09 -8.98
N ASP A 285 -14.85 22.94 -7.97
CA ASP A 285 -15.95 23.87 -7.74
C ASP A 285 -15.98 24.97 -8.84
N LYS A 286 -17.04 25.79 -8.86
CA LYS A 286 -17.22 26.86 -9.86
C LYS A 286 -16.04 27.84 -9.92
N ASN A 287 -15.31 27.99 -8.81
CA ASN A 287 -14.18 28.91 -8.70
C ASN A 287 -12.83 28.24 -8.98
N GLY A 288 -12.78 26.92 -9.19
CA GLY A 288 -11.55 26.18 -9.47
C GLY A 288 -10.57 26.09 -8.27
N ASN A 289 -11.08 26.32 -7.06
CA ASN A 289 -10.30 26.46 -5.83
C ASN A 289 -10.46 25.26 -4.89
N LEU A 290 -11.55 24.51 -5.02
CA LEU A 290 -11.83 23.32 -4.22
C LEU A 290 -12.09 22.13 -5.14
N PHE A 291 -11.37 21.03 -4.92
CA PHE A 291 -11.48 19.81 -5.71
C PHE A 291 -12.08 18.70 -4.86
N LYS A 292 -13.00 17.92 -5.43
CA LYS A 292 -13.59 16.72 -4.81
C LYS A 292 -13.36 15.50 -5.68
N ALA A 293 -13.29 14.32 -5.08
CA ALA A 293 -13.29 13.08 -5.85
C ALA A 293 -14.63 12.90 -6.60
N ALA A 294 -14.58 12.42 -7.83
CA ALA A 294 -15.75 12.15 -8.66
C ALA A 294 -16.41 10.80 -8.30
N THR A 295 -16.75 10.60 -7.03
CA THR A 295 -17.16 9.28 -6.50
C THR A 295 -18.42 8.71 -7.14
N GLU A 296 -19.35 9.57 -7.56
CA GLU A 296 -20.60 9.20 -8.24
C GLU A 296 -20.35 8.38 -9.52
N ASP A 297 -19.19 8.55 -10.14
CA ASP A 297 -18.82 7.93 -11.41
C ASP A 297 -18.04 6.61 -11.21
N PHE A 298 -17.63 6.28 -9.98
CA PHE A 298 -16.68 5.18 -9.74
C PHE A 298 -17.24 3.81 -10.08
N LYS A 299 -18.51 3.54 -9.75
CA LYS A 299 -19.14 2.26 -10.11
C LYS A 299 -19.09 2.04 -11.62
N LYS A 300 -19.47 3.06 -12.40
CA LYS A 300 -19.44 3.03 -13.86
C LYS A 300 -18.02 2.81 -14.39
N ILE A 301 -17.05 3.57 -13.86
CA ILE A 301 -15.64 3.43 -14.24
C ILE A 301 -15.13 2.00 -13.97
N THR A 302 -15.52 1.37 -12.86
CA THR A 302 -15.10 -0.01 -12.58
C THR A 302 -15.74 -1.06 -13.48
N GLU A 303 -16.97 -0.84 -13.94
CA GLU A 303 -17.62 -1.71 -14.91
C GLU A 303 -16.87 -1.65 -16.25
N ASP A 304 -16.43 -0.46 -16.68
CA ASP A 304 -15.66 -0.27 -17.91
C ASP A 304 -14.25 -0.90 -17.85
N ILE A 305 -13.59 -0.87 -16.68
CA ILE A 305 -12.27 -1.50 -16.45
C ILE A 305 -12.35 -3.04 -16.49
N SER A 306 -13.52 -3.64 -16.22
CA SER A 306 -13.68 -5.10 -16.12
C SER A 306 -13.76 -5.81 -17.48
N PHE A 307 -13.64 -5.08 -18.60
CA PHE A 307 -13.75 -5.60 -19.97
C PHE A 307 -12.47 -5.44 -20.83
N SER A 308 -11.35 -5.05 -20.22
CA SER A 308 -10.02 -4.94 -20.87
C SER A 308 -9.02 -5.86 -20.21
#